data_AF-A0A0Q7SAS8-F1
#
_entry.id   AF-A0A0Q7SAS8-F1
#
_cell.length_a   1.000
_cell.length_b   1.000
_cell.length_c   1.000
_cell.angle_alpha   90.00
_cell.angle_beta   90.00
_cell.angle_gamma   90.00
#
_symmetry.space_group_name_H-M   'P 1'
#
loop_
_entity.id
_entity.type
_entity.pdbx_description
1 polymer ?
#
loop_
_entity_poly.entity_id
_entity_poly.type
_entity_poly.pdbx_seq_one_letter_code
_entity_poly.pdbx_strand_id
1 'polypeptide(L)'
;MCAVAAGLALGGCAQTVIVDPSWSSIPDGEAMSDAYPGFASWIGVSGWAQVRCRGDLLGNLAECRVIKAVPAGLGFDRAALALTPRFKMNPRQENGEVEKSSVEFTVRFLLPPEEPIVPWTGSEPSAETMALARIAASRMAETRGGPATRILADLDVDADRIEPVTAMVERVSTEYAARSPETGALMLARTGNLDQLRALAEGRRPPGPIPSREAIEAASAESEALGREFGQRLRERYCARYACPADGD
;
A
#
# COMPACT_ATOMS: atom_id res chain seq x y z
N MET A 1 53.08 -57.80 -43.65
CA MET A 1 53.33 -56.57 -42.86
C MET A 1 52.00 -56.12 -42.28
N CYS A 2 51.81 -56.27 -40.97
CA CYS A 2 50.69 -55.71 -40.24
C CYS A 2 50.91 -54.20 -40.03
N ALA A 3 49.86 -53.40 -40.19
CA ALA A 3 49.73 -52.13 -39.51
C ALA A 3 48.26 -51.93 -39.10
N VAL A 4 48.03 -51.99 -37.79
CA VAL A 4 46.78 -51.62 -37.11
C VAL A 4 47.10 -50.36 -36.30
N ALA A 5 46.30 -49.30 -36.46
CA ALA A 5 45.91 -48.34 -35.43
C ALA A 5 44.96 -47.31 -36.09
N ALA A 6 43.64 -47.34 -35.87
CA ALA A 6 42.88 -47.08 -34.63
C ALA A 6 42.73 -45.58 -34.32
N GLY A 7 41.47 -45.12 -34.28
CA GLY A 7 41.04 -44.01 -33.43
C GLY A 7 40.59 -42.74 -34.13
N LEU A 8 39.42 -42.74 -34.77
CA LEU A 8 38.60 -41.52 -34.85
C LEU A 8 37.87 -41.37 -33.52
N ALA A 9 38.49 -40.66 -32.57
CA ALA A 9 37.78 -40.16 -31.41
C ALA A 9 36.87 -39.01 -31.89
N LEU A 10 35.62 -39.33 -32.18
CA LEU A 10 34.54 -38.34 -32.20
C LEU A 10 34.28 -37.91 -30.75
N GLY A 11 35.15 -37.06 -30.23
CA GLY A 11 34.87 -36.26 -29.05
C GLY A 11 33.77 -35.26 -29.41
N GLY A 12 32.53 -35.72 -29.45
CA GLY A 12 31.39 -34.83 -29.48
C GLY A 12 31.39 -34.05 -28.17
N CYS A 13 31.67 -32.75 -28.23
CA CYS A 13 31.36 -31.86 -27.11
C CYS A 13 29.85 -31.95 -26.88
N ALA A 14 29.41 -32.74 -25.90
CA ALA A 14 28.04 -32.70 -25.44
C ALA A 14 27.81 -31.27 -24.93
N GLN A 15 26.97 -30.51 -25.64
CA GLN A 15 26.62 -29.16 -25.23
C GLN A 15 25.74 -29.27 -23.99
N THR A 16 26.16 -28.65 -22.90
CA THR A 16 25.34 -28.51 -21.69
C THR A 16 24.12 -27.66 -22.02
N VAL A 17 22.93 -28.22 -21.84
CA VAL A 17 21.67 -27.49 -22.03
C VAL A 17 21.26 -26.90 -20.69
N ILE A 18 21.33 -25.58 -20.58
CA ILE A 18 20.92 -24.86 -19.38
C ILE A 18 19.55 -24.22 -19.64
N VAL A 19 18.59 -24.47 -18.75
CA VAL A 19 17.30 -23.78 -18.70
C VAL A 19 17.31 -22.90 -17.45
N ASP A 20 17.23 -21.60 -17.64
CA ASP A 20 17.20 -20.64 -16.53
C ASP A 20 15.86 -20.66 -15.79
N PRO A 21 15.85 -20.34 -14.48
CA PRO A 21 14.63 -20.29 -13.71
C PRO A 21 13.68 -19.20 -14.25
N SER A 22 12.38 -19.50 -14.24
CA SER A 22 11.33 -18.58 -14.69
C SER A 22 10.17 -18.56 -13.69
N TRP A 23 9.36 -17.51 -13.66
CA TRP A 23 8.21 -17.47 -12.75
C TRP A 23 7.08 -18.37 -13.25
N SER A 24 6.63 -19.28 -12.39
CA SER A 24 5.40 -20.06 -12.62
C SER A 24 4.17 -19.38 -11.99
N SER A 25 4.39 -18.60 -10.93
CA SER A 25 3.38 -17.71 -10.34
C SER A 25 4.04 -16.53 -9.63
N ILE A 26 3.36 -15.40 -9.63
CA ILE A 26 3.72 -14.18 -8.91
C ILE A 26 2.53 -13.75 -8.02
N PRO A 27 2.74 -12.88 -7.01
CA PRO A 27 1.65 -12.35 -6.21
C PRO A 27 0.58 -11.68 -7.07
N ASP A 28 -0.69 -11.86 -6.71
CA ASP A 28 -1.82 -11.17 -7.34
C ASP A 28 -2.01 -9.77 -6.74
N GLY A 29 -2.97 -9.02 -7.31
CA GLY A 29 -3.24 -7.65 -6.89
C GLY A 29 -3.67 -7.53 -5.42
N GLU A 30 -4.39 -8.51 -4.89
CA GLU A 30 -4.82 -8.55 -3.49
C GLU A 30 -3.60 -8.73 -2.57
N ALA A 31 -2.73 -9.71 -2.86
CA ALA A 31 -1.50 -9.90 -2.12
C ALA A 31 -0.60 -8.66 -2.17
N MET A 32 -0.49 -8.00 -3.33
CA MET A 32 0.27 -6.77 -3.50
C MET A 32 -0.32 -5.61 -2.68
N SER A 33 -1.66 -5.49 -2.65
CA SER A 33 -2.37 -4.47 -1.88
C SER A 33 -2.19 -4.68 -0.38
N ASP A 34 -2.34 -5.93 0.09
CA ASP A 34 -2.22 -6.28 1.51
C ASP A 34 -0.79 -6.07 2.04
N ALA A 35 0.22 -6.26 1.18
CA ALA A 35 1.61 -6.06 1.54
C ALA A 35 2.08 -4.60 1.40
N TYR A 36 1.27 -3.70 0.86
CA TYR A 36 1.69 -2.32 0.62
C TYR A 36 1.94 -1.60 1.97
N PRO A 37 3.12 -0.96 2.18
CA PRO A 37 3.40 -0.25 3.43
C PRO A 37 2.36 0.83 3.75
N GLY A 38 1.77 0.78 4.95
CA GLY A 38 0.61 1.58 5.31
C GLY A 38 0.84 3.09 5.18
N PHE A 39 1.95 3.60 5.74
CA PHE A 39 2.27 5.03 5.64
C PHE A 39 2.59 5.45 4.21
N ALA A 40 3.33 4.64 3.43
CA ALA A 40 3.66 4.95 2.04
C ALA A 40 2.40 5.05 1.16
N SER A 41 1.46 4.12 1.34
CA SER A 41 0.14 4.15 0.69
C SER A 41 -0.62 5.42 1.06
N TRP A 42 -0.64 5.78 2.35
CA TRP A 42 -1.37 6.95 2.83
C TRP A 42 -0.87 8.28 2.27
N ILE A 43 0.45 8.43 2.12
CA ILE A 43 1.05 9.64 1.57
C ILE A 43 1.21 9.59 0.05
N GLY A 44 0.70 8.55 -0.62
CA GLY A 44 0.74 8.44 -2.06
C GLY A 44 2.17 8.30 -2.62
N VAL A 45 3.03 7.53 -1.95
CA VAL A 45 4.42 7.26 -2.41
C VAL A 45 4.54 5.83 -2.90
N SER A 46 4.86 5.69 -4.19
CA SER A 46 5.24 4.42 -4.80
C SER A 46 6.71 4.09 -4.53
N GLY A 47 7.06 2.81 -4.69
CA GLY A 47 8.42 2.35 -4.42
C GLY A 47 8.69 0.96 -4.93
N TRP A 48 9.90 0.48 -4.66
CA TRP A 48 10.31 -0.87 -5.04
C TRP A 48 11.38 -1.40 -4.10
N ALA A 49 11.50 -2.73 -4.07
CA ALA A 49 12.61 -3.39 -3.41
C ALA A 49 13.17 -4.50 -4.30
N GLN A 50 14.50 -4.55 -4.37
CA GLN A 50 15.24 -5.61 -5.01
C GLN A 50 15.56 -6.69 -3.98
N VAL A 51 15.16 -7.92 -4.27
CA VAL A 51 15.28 -9.07 -3.38
C VAL A 51 16.13 -10.13 -4.07
N ARG A 52 17.02 -10.76 -3.29
CA ARG A 52 17.75 -11.96 -3.71
C ARG A 52 17.34 -13.14 -2.86
N CYS A 53 16.96 -14.23 -3.51
CA CYS A 53 16.56 -15.48 -2.88
C CYS A 53 17.37 -16.67 -3.42
N ARG A 54 17.32 -17.78 -2.70
CA ARG A 54 17.66 -19.10 -3.20
C ARG A 54 16.39 -19.83 -3.58
N GLY A 55 16.35 -20.33 -4.80
CA GLY A 55 15.31 -21.22 -5.27
C GLY A 55 15.62 -22.68 -4.95
N ASP A 56 14.65 -23.41 -4.41
CA ASP A 56 14.76 -24.85 -4.17
C ASP A 56 14.36 -25.69 -5.39
N LEU A 57 14.47 -27.02 -5.26
CA LEU A 57 14.15 -27.98 -6.33
C LEU A 57 12.65 -28.08 -6.63
N LEU A 58 11.79 -27.55 -5.76
CA LEU A 58 10.33 -27.54 -5.90
C LEU A 58 9.82 -26.20 -6.44
N GLY A 59 10.70 -25.23 -6.68
CA GLY A 59 10.33 -23.91 -7.16
C GLY A 59 9.90 -22.93 -6.06
N ASN A 60 10.16 -23.24 -4.79
CA ASN A 60 9.96 -22.29 -3.69
C ASN A 60 11.19 -21.41 -3.50
N LEU A 61 10.96 -20.20 -2.97
CA LEU A 61 12.02 -19.29 -2.56
C LEU A 61 12.34 -19.48 -1.07
N ALA A 62 13.63 -19.47 -0.76
CA ALA A 62 14.19 -19.53 0.59
C ALA A 62 15.37 -18.56 0.72
N GLU A 63 15.79 -18.29 1.95
CA GLU A 63 16.96 -17.44 2.25
C GLU A 63 16.92 -16.07 1.55
N CYS A 64 15.72 -15.51 1.44
CA CYS A 64 15.50 -14.23 0.81
C CYS A 64 16.06 -13.08 1.65
N ARG A 65 16.74 -12.15 0.98
CA ARG A 65 17.24 -10.91 1.58
C ARG A 65 17.02 -9.73 0.65
N VAL A 66 16.78 -8.56 1.21
CA VAL A 66 16.72 -7.31 0.44
C VAL A 66 18.14 -6.86 0.10
N ILE A 67 18.35 -6.48 -1.15
CA ILE A 67 19.58 -5.82 -1.61
C ILE A 67 19.43 -4.31 -1.44
N LYS A 68 18.29 -3.77 -1.88
CA LYS A 68 17.99 -2.34 -1.82
C LYS A 68 16.49 -2.12 -1.86
N ALA A 69 16.01 -1.09 -1.18
CA ALA A 69 14.66 -0.56 -1.34
C ALA A 69 14.71 0.95 -1.60
N VAL A 70 13.75 1.44 -2.37
CA VAL A 70 13.63 2.85 -2.75
C VAL A 70 12.16 3.28 -2.67
N PRO A 71 11.83 4.35 -1.92
CA PRO A 71 12.65 4.99 -0.89
C PRO A 71 13.10 4.02 0.21
N ALA A 72 14.33 4.19 0.69
CA ALA A 72 14.76 3.51 1.89
C ALA A 72 13.89 3.95 3.08
N GLY A 73 13.60 3.06 4.03
CA GLY A 73 12.89 3.33 5.28
C GLY A 73 11.41 3.69 5.21
N LEU A 74 10.76 3.37 4.09
CA LEU A 74 9.30 3.37 3.93
C LEU A 74 8.68 1.96 3.99
N GLY A 75 9.44 0.94 4.40
CA GLY A 75 8.91 -0.42 4.59
C GLY A 75 8.79 -1.27 3.33
N PHE A 76 9.16 -0.77 2.15
CA PHE A 76 9.14 -1.53 0.90
C PHE A 76 10.03 -2.79 0.92
N ASP A 77 11.10 -2.77 1.71
CA ASP A 77 11.97 -3.90 1.97
C ASP A 77 11.24 -5.02 2.72
N ARG A 78 10.61 -4.70 3.86
CA ARG A 78 9.82 -5.64 4.66
C ARG A 78 8.63 -6.18 3.87
N ALA A 79 7.93 -5.31 3.15
CA ALA A 79 6.82 -5.67 2.28
C ALA A 79 7.24 -6.67 1.19
N ALA A 80 8.35 -6.42 0.49
CA ALA A 80 8.83 -7.32 -0.54
C ALA A 80 9.24 -8.69 0.02
N LEU A 81 9.86 -8.74 1.20
CA LEU A 81 10.17 -10.00 1.88
C LEU A 81 8.90 -10.78 2.27
N ALA A 82 7.88 -10.08 2.77
CA ALA A 82 6.60 -10.69 3.14
C ALA A 82 5.88 -11.33 1.94
N LEU A 83 6.10 -10.82 0.73
CA LEU A 83 5.55 -11.37 -0.51
C LEU A 83 6.29 -12.61 -1.03
N THR A 84 7.54 -12.85 -0.60
CA THR A 84 8.36 -13.96 -1.14
C THR A 84 7.70 -15.34 -1.11
N PRO A 85 6.87 -15.73 -0.11
CA PRO A 85 6.19 -17.03 -0.11
C PRO A 85 5.12 -17.18 -1.21
N ARG A 86 4.63 -16.06 -1.77
CA ARG A 86 3.63 -16.02 -2.85
C ARG A 86 4.25 -16.19 -4.24
N PHE A 87 5.56 -16.04 -4.38
CA PHE A 87 6.27 -16.33 -5.61
C PHE A 87 6.51 -17.83 -5.77
N LYS A 88 6.32 -18.34 -6.99
CA LYS A 88 6.70 -19.69 -7.41
C LYS A 88 7.47 -19.62 -8.72
N MET A 89 8.54 -20.41 -8.80
CA MET A 89 9.37 -20.49 -10.01
C MET A 89 9.35 -21.90 -10.59
N ASN A 90 9.57 -21.99 -11.90
CA ASN A 90 10.13 -23.18 -12.52
C ASN A 90 11.63 -23.20 -12.19
N PRO A 91 12.16 -24.26 -11.56
CA PRO A 91 13.58 -24.32 -11.21
C PRO A 91 14.51 -24.29 -12.43
N ARG A 92 15.76 -23.92 -12.18
CA ARG A 92 16.86 -24.08 -13.14
C ARG A 92 17.02 -25.56 -13.49
N GLN A 93 17.34 -25.84 -14.75
CA GLN A 93 17.73 -27.18 -15.17
C GLN A 93 19.08 -27.16 -15.88
N GLU A 94 19.91 -28.16 -15.61
CA GLU A 94 21.13 -28.45 -16.37
C GLU A 94 21.02 -29.87 -16.93
N ASN A 95 21.03 -30.00 -18.26
CA ASN A 95 20.82 -31.27 -18.96
C ASN A 95 19.54 -32.03 -18.56
N GLY A 96 18.49 -31.28 -18.17
CA GLY A 96 17.21 -31.83 -17.71
C GLY A 96 17.18 -32.22 -16.23
N GLU A 97 18.29 -32.08 -15.50
CA GLU A 97 18.31 -32.24 -14.04
C GLU A 97 17.98 -30.92 -13.36
N VAL A 98 17.09 -30.97 -12.37
CA VAL A 98 16.64 -29.81 -11.59
C VAL A 98 17.73 -29.39 -10.61
N GLU A 99 18.08 -28.10 -10.61
CA GLU A 99 19.09 -27.52 -9.73
C GLU A 99 18.54 -26.40 -8.85
N LYS A 100 19.19 -26.21 -7.70
CA LYS A 100 19.01 -25.01 -6.89
C LYS A 100 19.62 -23.82 -7.62
N SER A 101 19.00 -22.65 -7.49
CA SER A 101 19.48 -21.43 -8.16
C SER A 101 19.43 -20.23 -7.23
N SER A 102 20.22 -19.20 -7.54
CA SER A 102 20.03 -17.88 -6.93
C SER A 102 19.24 -17.02 -7.92
N VAL A 103 18.20 -16.36 -7.42
CA VAL A 103 17.37 -15.44 -8.22
C VAL A 103 17.40 -14.06 -7.59
N GLU A 104 17.44 -13.03 -8.44
CA GLU A 104 17.37 -11.63 -8.05
C GLU A 104 16.26 -10.96 -8.87
N PHE A 105 15.34 -10.28 -8.20
CA PHE A 105 14.19 -9.68 -8.83
C PHE A 105 13.74 -8.43 -8.08
N THR A 106 12.94 -7.60 -8.75
CA THR A 106 12.40 -6.36 -8.18
C THR A 106 10.90 -6.50 -7.98
N VAL A 107 10.44 -6.24 -6.76
CA VAL A 107 9.02 -6.06 -6.44
C VAL A 107 8.71 -4.58 -6.52
N ARG A 108 7.76 -4.20 -7.38
CA ARG A 108 7.33 -2.81 -7.57
C ARG A 108 5.95 -2.60 -6.95
N PHE A 109 5.83 -1.57 -6.13
CA PHE A 109 4.61 -1.15 -5.46
C PHE A 109 4.14 0.15 -6.13
N LEU A 110 3.14 0.01 -7.00
CA LEU A 110 2.58 1.13 -7.75
C LEU A 110 1.20 1.45 -7.21
N LEU A 111 0.92 2.73 -7.02
CA LEU A 111 -0.44 3.18 -6.72
C LEU A 111 -1.29 3.14 -7.99
N PRO A 112 -2.59 2.81 -7.87
CA PRO A 112 -3.51 3.00 -8.98
C PRO A 112 -3.58 4.49 -9.34
N PRO A 113 -3.95 4.81 -10.59
CA PRO A 113 -4.21 6.20 -10.97
C PRO A 113 -5.30 6.78 -10.07
N GLU A 114 -5.09 8.03 -9.66
CA GLU A 114 -6.04 8.71 -8.81
C GLU A 114 -7.34 8.99 -9.57
N GLU A 115 -8.47 8.49 -9.04
CA GLU A 115 -9.77 8.70 -9.65
C GLU A 115 -10.28 10.15 -9.41
N PRO A 116 -10.99 10.76 -10.36
CA PRO A 116 -11.59 12.08 -10.15
C PRO A 116 -12.60 12.08 -9.00
N ILE A 117 -12.54 13.10 -8.14
CA ILE A 117 -13.59 13.30 -7.11
C ILE A 117 -14.84 13.82 -7.81
N VAL A 118 -15.95 13.10 -7.64
CA VAL A 118 -17.26 13.49 -8.16
C VAL A 118 -17.94 14.44 -7.17
N PRO A 119 -18.28 15.69 -7.56
CA PRO A 119 -18.97 16.61 -6.67
C PRO A 119 -20.37 16.12 -6.28
N TRP A 120 -20.81 16.48 -5.08
CA TRP A 120 -22.18 16.24 -4.64
C TRP A 120 -23.19 16.93 -5.56
N THR A 121 -24.21 16.19 -5.99
CA THR A 121 -25.28 16.69 -6.86
C THR A 121 -26.66 16.72 -6.19
N GLY A 122 -26.75 16.31 -4.92
CA GLY A 122 -28.00 16.32 -4.17
C GLY A 122 -28.31 17.69 -3.54
N SER A 123 -29.36 17.74 -2.74
CA SER A 123 -29.73 18.96 -2.02
C SER A 123 -28.70 19.30 -0.94
N GLU A 124 -28.37 20.59 -0.82
CA GLU A 124 -27.51 21.05 0.28
C GLU A 124 -28.28 21.07 1.62
N PRO A 125 -27.63 20.68 2.75
CA PRO A 125 -28.29 20.65 4.04
C PRO A 125 -28.70 22.03 4.56
N SER A 126 -29.75 22.07 5.38
CA SER A 126 -30.17 23.30 6.06
C SER A 126 -29.18 23.72 7.15
N ALA A 127 -29.25 24.98 7.58
CA ALA A 127 -28.44 25.48 8.70
C ALA A 127 -28.68 24.70 10.01
N GLU A 128 -29.92 24.29 10.29
CA GLU A 128 -30.27 23.48 11.45
C GLU A 128 -29.62 22.08 11.37
N THR A 129 -29.73 21.44 10.21
CA THR A 129 -29.11 20.15 9.92
C THR A 129 -27.59 20.22 10.13
N MET A 130 -26.94 21.26 9.58
CA MET A 130 -25.51 21.47 9.74
C MET A 130 -25.10 21.69 11.20
N ALA A 131 -25.88 22.45 11.98
CA ALA A 131 -25.60 22.67 13.39
C ALA A 131 -25.56 21.36 14.19
N LEU A 132 -26.54 20.46 13.98
CA LEU A 132 -26.55 19.14 14.63
C LEU A 132 -25.42 18.25 14.12
N ALA A 133 -25.15 18.27 12.81
CA ALA A 133 -24.10 17.44 12.22
C ALA A 133 -22.70 17.79 12.73
N ARG A 134 -22.41 19.07 13.00
CA ARG A 134 -21.12 19.48 13.61
C ARG A 134 -20.94 18.92 15.02
N ILE A 135 -21.99 18.92 15.83
CA ILE A 135 -21.96 18.35 17.19
C ILE A 135 -21.74 16.84 17.09
N ALA A 136 -22.48 16.16 16.20
CA ALA A 136 -22.34 14.73 15.95
C ALA A 136 -20.92 14.36 15.47
N ALA A 137 -20.38 15.09 14.49
CA ALA A 137 -19.05 14.86 13.94
C ALA A 137 -17.95 15.03 14.99
N SER A 138 -18.01 16.10 15.79
CA SER A 138 -17.04 16.37 16.86
C SER A 138 -17.00 15.22 17.86
N ARG A 139 -18.18 14.74 18.29
CA ARG A 139 -18.29 13.61 19.22
C ARG A 139 -17.81 12.29 18.62
N MET A 140 -18.07 12.06 17.33
CA MET A 140 -17.56 10.89 16.62
C MET A 140 -16.03 10.92 16.52
N ALA A 141 -15.44 12.10 16.31
CA ALA A 141 -13.99 12.28 16.26
C ALA A 141 -13.32 11.98 17.63
N GLU A 142 -13.91 12.46 18.73
CA GLU A 142 -13.43 12.19 20.10
C GLU A 142 -13.44 10.70 20.45
N THR A 143 -14.45 9.95 19.99
CA THR A 143 -14.66 8.55 20.37
C THR A 143 -13.89 7.54 19.52
N ARG A 144 -13.71 7.78 18.23
CA ARG A 144 -13.08 6.81 17.31
C ARG A 144 -11.59 7.02 17.09
N GLY A 145 -11.04 8.18 17.44
CA GLY A 145 -9.73 8.62 16.93
C GLY A 145 -9.79 8.89 15.42
N GLY A 146 -9.01 9.86 14.96
CA GLY A 146 -8.95 10.18 13.53
C GLY A 146 -8.23 9.10 12.71
N PRO A 147 -8.25 9.17 11.37
CA PRO A 147 -7.45 8.29 10.49
C PRO A 147 -5.97 8.23 10.91
N ALA A 148 -5.42 9.37 11.35
CA ALA A 148 -4.07 9.48 11.87
C ALA A 148 -3.80 8.55 13.06
N THR A 149 -4.76 8.33 13.96
CA THR A 149 -4.57 7.46 15.14
C THR A 149 -4.33 6.00 14.75
N ARG A 150 -4.97 5.50 13.69
CA ARG A 150 -4.75 4.12 13.21
C ARG A 150 -3.41 3.95 12.53
N ILE A 151 -3.02 4.92 11.72
CA ILE A 151 -1.75 4.87 10.98
C ILE A 151 -0.55 5.09 11.91
N LEU A 152 -0.70 5.94 12.93
CA LEU A 152 0.31 6.10 13.98
C LEU A 152 0.54 4.82 14.80
N ALA A 153 -0.41 3.87 14.79
CA ALA A 153 -0.24 2.60 15.48
C ALA A 153 0.74 1.65 14.75
N ASP A 154 0.83 1.75 13.42
CA ASP A 154 1.81 1.04 12.59
C ASP A 154 2.15 1.84 11.33
N LEU A 155 3.23 2.62 11.40
CA LEU A 155 3.67 3.48 10.31
C LEU A 155 4.40 2.72 9.20
N ASP A 156 4.78 1.45 9.40
CA ASP A 156 5.62 0.71 8.47
C ASP A 156 6.96 1.39 8.07
N VAL A 157 7.39 2.44 8.77
CA VAL A 157 8.70 3.08 8.57
C VAL A 157 9.80 2.40 9.37
N ASP A 158 11.07 2.66 9.01
CA ASP A 158 12.21 2.19 9.80
C ASP A 158 12.18 2.75 11.23
N ALA A 159 12.76 2.01 12.17
CA ALA A 159 12.72 2.33 13.59
C ALA A 159 13.26 3.75 13.91
N ASP A 160 14.30 4.20 13.20
CA ASP A 160 14.89 5.54 13.34
C ASP A 160 14.00 6.66 12.79
N ARG A 161 12.96 6.32 12.02
CA ARG A 161 12.00 7.26 11.43
C ARG A 161 10.68 7.36 12.17
N ILE A 162 10.36 6.42 13.06
CA ILE A 162 9.08 6.39 13.79
C ILE A 162 8.82 7.73 14.47
N GLU A 163 9.70 8.18 15.37
CA GLU A 163 9.49 9.43 16.12
C GLU A 163 9.44 10.68 15.22
N PRO A 164 10.36 10.90 14.26
CA PRO A 164 10.27 12.04 13.34
C PRO A 164 9.00 12.06 12.48
N VAL A 165 8.54 10.89 12.02
CA VAL A 165 7.34 10.75 11.19
C VAL A 165 6.09 10.96 12.03
N THR A 166 6.01 10.41 13.24
CA THR A 166 4.92 10.69 14.18
C THR A 166 4.78 12.19 14.43
N ALA A 167 5.87 12.87 14.77
CA ALA A 167 5.85 14.32 14.98
C ALA A 167 5.43 15.10 13.71
N MET A 168 5.73 14.57 12.51
CA MET A 168 5.27 15.14 11.25
C MET A 168 3.75 14.99 11.08
N VAL A 169 3.22 13.80 11.35
CA VAL A 169 1.77 13.51 11.32
C VAL A 169 1.01 14.35 12.32
N GLU A 170 1.52 14.54 13.53
CA GLU A 170 0.90 15.39 14.55
C GLU A 170 0.86 16.86 14.14
N ARG A 171 1.94 17.36 13.53
CA ARG A 171 1.98 18.74 13.00
C ARG A 171 0.96 18.96 11.89
N VAL A 172 0.91 18.06 10.92
CA VAL A 172 -0.07 18.17 9.81
C VAL A 172 -1.50 17.96 10.33
N SER A 173 -1.72 17.04 11.26
CA SER A 173 -3.01 16.90 11.96
C SER A 173 -3.45 18.21 12.60
N THR A 174 -2.53 18.94 13.23
CA THR A 174 -2.80 20.25 13.82
C THR A 174 -3.16 21.31 12.76
N GLU A 175 -2.47 21.33 11.62
CA GLU A 175 -2.77 22.22 10.48
C GLU A 175 -4.20 22.02 9.94
N TYR A 176 -4.73 20.80 9.99
CA TYR A 176 -6.03 20.42 9.40
C TYR A 176 -7.16 20.27 10.44
N ALA A 177 -6.86 20.46 11.73
CA ALA A 177 -7.77 20.16 12.85
C ALA A 177 -9.12 20.89 12.77
N ALA A 178 -9.15 22.12 12.23
CA ALA A 178 -10.39 22.88 12.09
C ALA A 178 -11.26 22.45 10.90
N ARG A 179 -10.65 21.94 9.82
CA ARG A 179 -11.35 21.57 8.57
C ARG A 179 -11.90 20.15 8.62
N SER A 180 -11.19 19.24 9.29
CA SER A 180 -11.54 17.81 9.28
C SER A 180 -12.91 17.48 9.91
N PRO A 181 -13.31 18.06 11.06
CA PRO A 181 -14.65 17.83 11.61
C PRO A 181 -15.76 18.41 10.72
N GLU A 182 -15.48 19.49 10.00
CA GLU A 182 -16.47 20.17 9.15
C GLU A 182 -16.83 19.34 7.92
N THR A 183 -15.85 18.72 7.25
CA THR A 183 -16.12 17.83 6.10
C THR A 183 -16.89 16.58 6.53
N GLY A 184 -16.59 16.03 7.71
CA GLY A 184 -17.35 14.95 8.31
C GLY A 184 -18.78 15.36 8.66
N ALA A 185 -18.97 16.57 9.19
CA ALA A 185 -20.30 17.13 9.46
C ALA A 185 -21.12 17.30 8.17
N LEU A 186 -20.51 17.77 7.09
CA LEU A 186 -21.18 17.92 5.80
C LEU A 186 -21.66 16.56 5.24
N MET A 187 -20.80 15.54 5.29
CA MET A 187 -21.15 14.16 4.91
C MET A 187 -22.33 13.62 5.74
N LEU A 188 -22.30 13.80 7.07
CA LEU A 188 -23.40 13.40 7.95
C LEU A 188 -24.69 14.16 7.64
N ALA A 189 -24.60 15.46 7.35
CA ALA A 189 -25.75 16.29 7.06
C ALA A 189 -26.41 15.96 5.72
N ARG A 190 -25.63 15.53 4.71
CA ARG A 190 -26.13 15.10 3.39
C ARG A 190 -26.76 13.71 3.40
N THR A 191 -26.31 12.83 4.30
CA THR A 191 -26.74 11.42 4.34
C THR A 191 -27.73 11.11 5.47
N GLY A 192 -27.77 11.94 6.51
CA GLY A 192 -28.60 11.75 7.69
C GLY A 192 -29.84 12.64 7.71
N ASN A 193 -30.84 12.23 8.49
CA ASN A 193 -31.99 13.07 8.82
C ASN A 193 -31.87 13.71 10.21
N LEU A 194 -32.79 14.62 10.55
CA LEU A 194 -32.76 15.38 11.80
C LEU A 194 -32.75 14.49 13.05
N ASP A 195 -33.53 13.41 13.07
CA ASP A 195 -33.61 12.50 14.22
C ASP A 195 -32.33 11.67 14.38
N GLN A 196 -31.72 11.26 13.27
CA GLN A 196 -30.43 10.59 13.26
C GLN A 196 -29.31 11.49 13.77
N LEU A 197 -29.24 12.73 13.26
CA LEU A 197 -28.23 13.70 13.69
C LEU A 197 -28.40 14.10 15.15
N ARG A 198 -29.65 14.28 15.62
CA ARG A 198 -29.95 14.54 17.03
C ARG A 198 -29.50 13.38 17.91
N ALA A 199 -29.83 12.14 17.55
CA ALA A 199 -29.39 10.96 18.29
C ALA A 199 -27.86 10.87 18.36
N LEU A 200 -27.15 11.12 17.26
CA LEU A 200 -25.68 11.11 17.22
C LEU A 200 -25.06 12.24 18.08
N ALA A 201 -25.61 13.46 17.99
CA ALA A 201 -25.19 14.58 18.84
C ALA A 201 -25.35 14.24 20.33
N GLU A 202 -26.44 13.56 20.69
CA GLU A 202 -26.72 13.03 22.03
C GLU A 202 -25.93 11.74 22.36
N GLY A 203 -25.18 11.18 21.41
CA GLY A 203 -24.33 9.99 21.60
C GLY A 203 -25.12 8.70 21.71
N ARG A 204 -26.36 8.73 21.24
CA ARG A 204 -27.23 7.58 21.11
C ARG A 204 -27.01 6.93 19.74
N ARG A 205 -27.39 5.66 19.62
CA ARG A 205 -27.46 4.98 18.32
C ARG A 205 -28.52 5.69 17.45
N PRO A 206 -28.20 6.07 16.19
CA PRO A 206 -29.18 6.69 15.31
C PRO A 206 -30.29 5.69 14.96
N PRO A 207 -31.57 6.13 14.91
CA PRO A 207 -32.68 5.29 14.48
C PRO A 207 -32.64 5.04 12.97
N GLY A 208 -33.34 3.99 12.54
CA GLY A 208 -33.51 3.66 11.12
C GLY A 208 -32.26 3.06 10.47
N PRO A 209 -32.27 2.92 9.13
CA PRO A 209 -31.16 2.36 8.38
C PRO A 209 -29.94 3.29 8.40
N ILE A 210 -28.75 2.70 8.38
CA ILE A 210 -27.49 3.40 8.15
C ILE A 210 -27.43 3.76 6.65
N PRO A 211 -26.85 4.93 6.27
CA PRO A 211 -26.63 5.26 4.87
C PRO A 211 -25.89 4.14 4.12
N SER A 212 -26.27 3.92 2.86
CA SER A 212 -25.56 2.96 2.00
C SER A 212 -24.14 3.43 1.74
N ARG A 213 -23.24 2.51 1.37
CA ARG A 213 -21.87 2.84 0.97
C ARG A 213 -21.85 3.87 -0.17
N GLU A 214 -22.66 3.64 -1.19
CA GLU A 214 -22.81 4.56 -2.33
C GLU A 214 -23.27 5.96 -1.91
N ALA A 215 -24.22 6.07 -0.97
CA ALA A 215 -24.67 7.36 -0.46
C ALA A 215 -23.58 8.09 0.33
N ILE A 216 -22.76 7.36 1.08
CA ILE A 216 -21.61 7.91 1.81
C ILE A 216 -20.57 8.43 0.82
N GLU A 217 -20.19 7.61 -0.17
CA GLU A 217 -19.22 7.96 -1.22
C GLU A 217 -19.67 9.20 -1.99
N ALA A 218 -20.95 9.27 -2.40
CA ALA A 218 -21.48 10.45 -3.08
C ALA A 218 -21.42 11.73 -2.23
N ALA A 219 -21.55 11.60 -0.90
CA ALA A 219 -21.57 12.73 0.03
C ALA A 219 -20.19 13.11 0.59
N SER A 220 -19.13 12.35 0.29
CA SER A 220 -17.79 12.48 0.89
C SER A 220 -16.78 13.29 0.08
N ALA A 221 -17.18 13.88 -1.05
CA ALA A 221 -16.27 14.60 -1.96
C ALA A 221 -15.31 15.59 -1.26
N GLU A 222 -15.80 16.43 -0.35
CA GLU A 222 -14.98 17.40 0.39
C GLU A 222 -14.07 16.72 1.41
N SER A 223 -14.52 15.63 2.02
CA SER A 223 -13.70 14.84 2.94
C SER A 223 -12.59 14.10 2.19
N GLU A 224 -12.87 13.59 0.99
CA GLU A 224 -11.89 12.98 0.11
C GLU A 224 -10.87 13.99 -0.37
N ALA A 225 -11.31 15.16 -0.84
CA ALA A 225 -10.43 16.25 -1.26
C ALA A 225 -9.50 16.68 -0.11
N LEU A 226 -10.05 16.86 1.10
CA LEU A 226 -9.27 17.18 2.28
C LEU A 226 -8.26 16.07 2.63
N GLY A 227 -8.65 14.80 2.48
CA GLY A 227 -7.77 13.66 2.68
C GLY A 227 -6.60 13.62 1.70
N ARG A 228 -6.85 13.94 0.41
CA ARG A 228 -5.79 14.05 -0.61
C ARG A 228 -4.83 15.19 -0.32
N GLU A 229 -5.36 16.37 0.03
CA GLU A 229 -4.54 17.50 0.47
C GLU A 229 -3.67 17.13 1.68
N PHE A 230 -4.24 16.42 2.66
CA PHE A 230 -3.53 15.97 3.85
C PHE A 230 -2.39 15.00 3.52
N GLY A 231 -2.68 13.98 2.68
CA GLY A 231 -1.69 13.01 2.22
C GLY A 231 -0.56 13.67 1.42
N GLN A 232 -0.89 14.58 0.50
CA GLN A 232 0.07 15.38 -0.25
C GLN A 232 0.95 16.23 0.67
N ARG A 233 0.35 16.87 1.68
CA ARG A 233 1.09 17.67 2.66
C ARG A 233 2.08 16.83 3.46
N LEU A 234 1.71 15.60 3.84
CA LEU A 234 2.62 14.67 4.47
C LEU A 234 3.73 14.21 3.52
N ARG A 235 3.39 13.89 2.25
CA ARG A 235 4.36 13.52 1.21
C ARG A 235 5.41 14.60 1.03
N GLU A 236 5.00 15.86 0.86
CA GLU A 236 5.90 17.01 0.73
C GLU A 236 6.89 17.07 1.89
N ARG A 237 6.39 17.00 3.13
CA ARG A 237 7.23 17.08 4.33
C ARG A 237 8.16 15.87 4.48
N TYR A 238 7.65 14.67 4.17
CA TYR A 238 8.43 13.44 4.25
C TYR A 238 9.55 13.42 3.21
N CYS A 239 9.21 13.68 1.95
CA CYS A 239 10.14 13.66 0.83
C CYS A 239 11.15 14.82 0.91
N ALA A 240 10.79 15.97 1.47
CA ALA A 240 11.76 17.03 1.75
C ALA A 240 12.82 16.61 2.78
N ARG A 241 12.49 15.70 3.71
CA ARG A 241 13.42 15.21 4.74
C ARG A 241 14.22 13.99 4.29
N TYR A 242 13.58 13.03 3.61
CA TYR A 242 14.15 11.70 3.35
C TYR A 242 14.40 11.39 1.87
N ALA A 243 14.06 12.30 0.96
CA ALA A 243 14.06 12.13 -0.49
C ALA A 243 13.15 10.99 -0.98
N CYS A 244 12.32 11.29 -1.98
CA CYS A 244 11.50 10.29 -2.68
C CYS A 244 11.86 10.31 -4.17
N PRO A 245 11.83 9.17 -4.88
CA PRO A 245 11.97 9.16 -6.33
C PRO A 245 10.82 9.94 -6.97
N ALA A 246 11.04 10.41 -8.20
CA ALA A 246 9.94 10.91 -9.01
C ALA A 246 9.00 9.75 -9.35
N ASP A 247 7.72 10.06 -9.57
CA ASP A 247 6.75 9.03 -9.93
C ASP A 247 7.17 8.37 -11.26
N GLY A 248 7.52 7.08 -11.23
CA GLY A 248 7.86 6.28 -12.42
C GLY A 248 9.32 5.83 -12.56
N ASP A 249 10.22 6.14 -11.61
CA ASP A 249 11.63 5.68 -11.61
C ASP A 249 11.85 4.28 -10.99
#